data_AF-A0A840SCZ2-F1
#
_entry.id   AF-A0A840SCZ2-F1
#
_cell.length_a   1.000
_cell.length_b   1.000
_cell.length_c   1.000
_cell.angle_alpha   90.00
_cell.angle_beta   90.00
_cell.angle_gamma   90.00
#
_symmetry.space_group_name_H-M   'P 1'
#
loop_
_entity.id
_entity.type
_entity.pdbx_description
1 polymer ?
#
loop_
_entity_poly.entity_id
_entity_poly.type
_entity_poly.pdbx_seq_one_letter_code
_entity_poly.pdbx_strand_id
1 'polypeptide(L)'
;MVSRFAWAGLLACLLTPAVRATTVPLQWGEQRRFEMERTLPAGGRLEVCGPVTPAEPVDWTFHADGVLAFSILHRLGHRSLVSERRQRVKALQGKFKAEQAYPHCWVWINRGQQPVRLALMLRY
;
A
#
# COMPACT_ATOMS: atom_id res chain seq x y z
N MET A 1 28.04 12.76 -57.37
CA MET A 1 26.63 12.84 -56.96
C MET A 1 26.19 11.47 -56.47
N VAL A 2 26.25 11.19 -55.16
CA VAL A 2 25.46 10.14 -54.49
C VAL A 2 25.24 10.61 -53.05
N SER A 3 24.00 10.94 -52.74
CA SER A 3 23.55 11.42 -51.43
C SER A 3 23.48 10.24 -50.46
N ARG A 4 24.18 10.33 -49.31
CA ARG A 4 24.09 9.33 -48.24
C ARG A 4 22.95 9.73 -47.30
N PHE A 5 21.84 9.00 -47.43
CA PHE A 5 20.68 9.11 -46.55
C PHE A 5 21.05 8.77 -45.11
N ALA A 6 21.00 9.76 -44.22
CA ALA A 6 21.11 9.56 -42.78
C ALA A 6 19.77 9.01 -42.27
N TRP A 7 19.75 7.74 -41.83
CA TRP A 7 18.62 7.16 -41.11
C TRP A 7 18.72 7.58 -39.63
N ALA A 8 17.93 8.59 -39.26
CA ALA A 8 17.70 8.93 -37.87
C ALA A 8 16.59 8.01 -37.30
N GLY A 9 16.98 6.92 -36.65
CA GLY A 9 16.06 6.07 -35.91
C GLY A 9 15.60 6.77 -34.62
N LEU A 10 14.34 7.19 -34.57
CA LEU A 10 13.69 7.66 -33.33
C LEU A 10 13.43 6.45 -32.41
N LEU A 11 14.23 6.33 -31.36
CA LEU A 11 13.93 5.48 -30.19
C LEU A 11 12.83 6.16 -29.36
N ALA A 12 11.58 5.75 -29.56
CA ALA A 12 10.48 6.11 -28.67
C ALA A 12 10.60 5.28 -27.37
N CYS A 13 11.22 5.87 -26.33
CA CYS A 13 11.19 5.32 -24.97
C CYS A 13 9.74 5.34 -24.45
N LEU A 14 9.10 4.16 -24.40
CA LEU A 14 7.85 3.96 -23.68
C LEU A 14 8.12 4.16 -22.17
N LEU A 15 7.83 5.37 -21.67
CA LEU A 15 7.85 5.67 -20.24
C LEU A 15 6.69 4.93 -19.57
N THR A 16 6.94 3.75 -19.01
CA THR A 16 5.98 3.09 -18.12
C THR A 16 5.87 3.90 -16.82
N PRO A 17 4.67 4.36 -16.43
CA PRO A 17 4.51 5.09 -15.18
C PRO A 17 4.86 4.18 -14.00
N ALA A 18 5.85 4.57 -13.20
CA ALA A 18 6.16 3.89 -11.96
C ALA A 18 4.96 4.01 -11.00
N VAL A 19 4.48 2.88 -10.49
CA VAL A 19 3.48 2.84 -9.41
C VAL A 19 4.07 3.60 -8.23
N ARG A 20 3.49 4.76 -7.90
CA ARG A 20 3.92 5.57 -6.76
C ARG A 20 3.56 4.81 -5.48
N ALA A 21 4.58 4.24 -4.83
CA ALA A 21 4.46 3.64 -3.53
C ALA A 21 4.78 4.69 -2.46
N THR A 22 3.80 5.01 -1.63
CA THR A 22 3.97 5.84 -0.43
C THR A 22 3.99 4.93 0.77
N THR A 23 5.04 5.02 1.60
CA THR A 23 5.09 4.32 2.88
C THR A 23 4.98 5.34 4.01
N VAL A 24 4.07 5.09 4.94
CA VAL A 24 3.87 5.87 6.16
C VAL A 24 4.32 5.01 7.34
N PRO A 25 5.20 5.50 8.22
CA PRO A 25 5.56 4.76 9.42
C PRO A 25 4.35 4.70 10.37
N LEU A 26 4.06 3.49 10.88
CA LEU A 26 3.11 3.29 11.95
C LEU A 26 3.76 3.71 13.27
N GLN A 27 3.34 4.87 13.75
CA GLN A 27 3.75 5.42 15.05
C GLN A 27 2.54 5.44 15.97
N TRP A 28 2.54 4.60 16.99
CA TRP A 28 1.46 4.54 17.96
C TRP A 28 1.38 5.86 18.72
N GLY A 29 0.20 6.47 18.75
CA GLY A 29 -0.08 7.66 19.54
C GLY A 29 -0.60 7.32 20.93
N GLU A 30 -1.26 8.30 21.54
CA GLU A 30 -1.98 8.14 22.80
C GLU A 30 -2.92 6.93 22.77
N GLN A 31 -3.09 6.28 23.93
CA GLN A 31 -3.94 5.09 24.09
C GLN A 31 -3.61 3.93 23.13
N ARG A 32 -2.38 3.87 22.59
CA ARG A 32 -1.93 2.84 21.63
C ARG A 32 -2.80 2.79 20.36
N ARG A 33 -3.24 3.96 19.90
CA ARG A 33 -4.06 4.14 18.68
C ARG A 33 -3.24 4.77 17.56
N PHE A 34 -3.54 4.41 16.33
CA PHE A 34 -3.05 5.08 15.12
C PHE A 34 -4.23 5.40 14.21
N GLU A 35 -4.26 6.63 13.69
CA GLU A 35 -5.26 7.08 12.74
C GLU A 35 -4.60 7.83 11.60
N MET A 36 -5.14 7.66 10.40
CA MET A 36 -4.65 8.34 9.23
C MET A 36 -5.76 8.47 8.20
N GLU A 37 -5.79 9.62 7.53
CA GLU A 37 -6.48 9.77 6.26
C GLU A 37 -5.52 10.17 5.14
N ARG A 38 -5.67 9.55 3.97
CA ARG A 38 -4.86 9.86 2.78
C ARG A 38 -5.69 9.71 1.50
N THR A 39 -5.37 10.55 0.52
CA THR A 39 -5.84 10.36 -0.86
C THR A 39 -4.83 9.52 -1.62
N LEU A 40 -5.26 8.37 -2.11
CA LEU A 40 -4.48 7.45 -2.90
C LEU A 40 -4.75 7.71 -4.40
N PRO A 41 -3.78 8.22 -5.18
CA PRO A 41 -3.99 8.51 -6.60
C PRO A 41 -4.33 7.24 -7.39
N ALA A 42 -4.89 7.42 -8.59
CA ALA A 42 -5.09 6.35 -9.54
C ALA A 42 -3.77 5.61 -9.83
N GLY A 43 -3.79 4.28 -9.82
CA GLY A 43 -2.59 3.44 -9.93
C GLY A 43 -1.65 3.50 -8.72
N GLY A 44 -2.02 4.21 -7.65
CA GLY A 44 -1.19 4.44 -6.47
C GLY A 44 -1.16 3.27 -5.48
N ARG A 45 -0.14 3.26 -4.64
CA ARG A 45 0.05 2.29 -3.55
C ARG A 45 0.39 3.01 -2.25
N LEU A 46 -0.25 2.61 -1.16
CA LEU A 46 0.01 3.12 0.19
C LEU A 46 0.30 1.95 1.12
N GLU A 47 1.32 2.12 1.94
CA GLU A 47 1.69 1.17 2.99
C GLU A 47 1.78 1.90 4.32
N VAL A 48 1.15 1.35 5.35
CA VAL A 48 1.35 1.79 6.74
C VAL A 48 2.09 0.67 7.46
N CYS A 49 3.37 0.90 7.77
CA CYS A 49 4.27 -0.14 8.25
C CYS A 49 4.89 0.21 9.60
N GLY A 50 4.93 -0.74 10.52
CA GLY A 50 5.70 -0.59 11.75
C GLY A 50 5.65 -1.82 12.64
N PRO A 51 6.35 -1.80 13.78
CA PRO A 51 6.40 -2.92 14.69
C PRO A 51 5.02 -3.18 15.29
N VAL A 52 4.62 -4.46 15.29
CA VAL A 52 3.42 -4.94 15.96
C VAL A 52 3.84 -5.97 17.01
N THR A 53 3.43 -5.76 18.27
CA THR A 53 3.74 -6.72 19.33
C THR A 53 2.93 -8.00 19.17
N PRO A 54 3.51 -9.19 19.46
CA PRO A 54 2.77 -10.45 19.45
C PRO A 54 1.90 -10.67 20.71
N ALA A 55 2.06 -9.83 21.74
CA ALA A 55 1.40 -9.99 23.03
C ALA A 55 -0.13 -9.85 22.96
N GLU A 56 -0.62 -8.97 22.09
CA GLU A 56 -2.03 -8.60 21.98
C GLU A 56 -2.40 -8.37 20.50
N PRO A 57 -3.65 -8.66 20.10
CA PRO A 57 -4.11 -8.39 18.74
C PRO A 57 -4.33 -6.89 18.52
N VAL A 58 -4.07 -6.42 17.30
CA VAL A 58 -4.48 -5.09 16.81
C VAL A 58 -5.87 -5.20 16.21
N ASP A 59 -6.84 -4.45 16.77
CA ASP A 59 -8.09 -4.15 16.08
C ASP A 59 -7.81 -3.13 14.98
N TRP A 60 -8.27 -3.40 13.76
CA TRP A 60 -8.09 -2.51 12.62
C TRP A 60 -9.38 -2.34 11.84
N THR A 61 -9.54 -1.15 11.26
CA THR A 61 -10.62 -0.85 10.32
C THR A 61 -10.14 0.16 9.32
N PHE A 62 -10.61 0.04 8.08
CA PHE A 62 -10.47 1.09 7.09
C PHE A 62 -11.77 1.33 6.34
N HIS A 63 -11.93 2.56 5.85
CA HIS A 63 -13.01 2.98 4.97
C HIS A 63 -12.42 3.79 3.81
N ALA A 64 -12.95 3.59 2.61
CA ALA A 64 -12.56 4.29 1.41
C ALA A 64 -13.77 4.63 0.55
N ASP A 65 -13.71 5.75 -0.16
CA ASP A 65 -14.78 6.19 -1.07
C ASP A 65 -14.79 5.42 -2.41
N GLY A 66 -13.68 4.74 -2.74
CA GLY A 66 -13.51 3.85 -3.89
C GLY A 66 -13.00 2.46 -3.53
N VAL A 67 -13.00 1.56 -4.53
CA VAL A 67 -12.55 0.17 -4.35
C VAL A 67 -11.02 0.08 -4.34
N LEU A 68 -10.47 -0.63 -3.35
CA LEU A 68 -9.05 -0.88 -3.22
C LEU A 68 -8.76 -2.37 -3.17
N ALA A 69 -7.57 -2.76 -3.63
CA ALA A 69 -6.97 -4.02 -3.22
C ALA A 69 -6.26 -3.79 -1.89
N PHE A 70 -6.49 -4.66 -0.92
CA PHE A 70 -5.99 -4.56 0.44
C PHE A 70 -5.21 -5.82 0.84
N SER A 71 -4.16 -5.66 1.64
CA SER A 71 -3.49 -6.77 2.29
C SER A 71 -2.80 -6.37 3.60
N ILE A 72 -2.67 -7.33 4.51
CA ILE A 72 -1.76 -7.26 5.65
C ILE A 72 -0.59 -8.21 5.36
N LEU A 73 0.64 -7.72 5.43
CA LEU A 73 1.84 -8.51 5.16
C LEU A 73 3.02 -8.09 6.03
N HIS A 74 4.01 -8.96 6.20
CA HIS A 74 5.35 -8.56 6.59
C HIS A 74 6.37 -9.05 5.55
N ARG A 75 7.54 -8.40 5.50
CA ARG A 75 8.60 -8.71 4.55
C ARG A 75 9.72 -9.53 5.22
N LEU A 76 10.16 -10.59 4.55
CA LEU A 76 11.28 -11.45 4.94
C LEU A 76 12.31 -11.46 3.80
N GLY A 77 13.30 -10.57 3.87
CA GLY A 77 14.24 -10.34 2.76
C GLY A 77 13.50 -9.96 1.48
N HIS A 78 13.62 -10.79 0.44
CA HIS A 78 12.94 -10.60 -0.85
C HIS A 78 11.52 -11.17 -0.90
N ARG A 79 11.02 -11.80 0.18
CA ARG A 79 9.71 -12.43 0.24
C ARG A 79 8.74 -11.60 1.08
N SER A 80 7.46 -11.78 0.85
CA SER A 80 6.40 -11.24 1.72
C SER A 80 5.49 -12.36 2.15
N LEU A 81 5.20 -12.43 3.45
CA LEU A 81 4.18 -13.31 4.00
C LEU A 81 2.90 -12.50 4.18
N VAL A 82 1.81 -13.00 3.59
CA VAL A 82 0.53 -12.29 3.51
C VAL A 82 -0.44 -12.93 4.48
N SER A 83 -0.80 -12.19 5.52
CA SER A 83 -1.76 -12.62 6.54
C SER A 83 -3.20 -12.41 6.07
N GLU A 84 -3.42 -11.37 5.26
CA GLU A 84 -4.75 -11.06 4.73
C GLU A 84 -4.65 -10.44 3.34
N ARG A 85 -5.65 -10.74 2.49
CA ARG A 85 -5.75 -10.17 1.15
C ARG A 85 -7.20 -10.08 0.68
N ARG A 86 -7.56 -8.93 0.11
CA ARG A 86 -8.82 -8.68 -0.61
C ARG A 86 -8.52 -7.87 -1.87
N GLN A 87 -9.24 -8.12 -2.96
CA GLN A 87 -8.92 -7.49 -4.25
C GLN A 87 -9.78 -6.26 -4.58
N ARG A 88 -11.02 -6.21 -4.09
CA ARG A 88 -11.98 -5.13 -4.40
C ARG A 88 -12.88 -4.89 -3.19
N VAL A 89 -12.47 -4.00 -2.30
CA VAL A 89 -13.21 -3.65 -1.09
C VAL A 89 -13.16 -2.15 -0.87
N LYS A 90 -14.24 -1.57 -0.34
CA LYS A 90 -14.30 -0.16 0.08
C LYS A 90 -14.07 0.02 1.57
N ALA A 91 -14.47 -0.96 2.37
CA ALA A 91 -14.26 -0.96 3.81
C ALA A 91 -13.99 -2.39 4.26
N LEU A 92 -13.23 -2.51 5.33
CA LEU A 92 -12.99 -3.78 6.00
C LEU A 92 -12.50 -3.51 7.41
N GLN A 93 -12.81 -4.43 8.31
CA GLN A 93 -12.33 -4.43 9.68
C GLN A 93 -11.92 -5.84 10.08
N GLY A 94 -11.07 -5.95 11.09
CA GLY A 94 -10.65 -7.23 11.62
C GLY A 94 -9.75 -7.09 12.84
N LYS A 95 -9.21 -8.24 13.26
CA LYS A 95 -8.18 -8.33 14.28
C LYS A 95 -6.96 -8.97 13.68
N PHE A 96 -5.78 -8.40 13.93
CA PHE A 96 -4.52 -8.93 13.47
C PHE A 96 -3.62 -9.22 14.67
N LYS A 97 -3.21 -10.49 14.84
CA LYS A 97 -2.24 -10.88 15.86
C LYS A 97 -0.93 -11.24 15.17
N ALA A 98 0.14 -10.52 15.51
CA ALA A 98 1.46 -10.85 15.00
C ALA A 98 1.97 -12.13 15.66
N GLU A 99 2.62 -13.00 14.88
CA GLU A 99 3.29 -14.19 15.43
C GLU A 99 4.63 -13.82 16.08
N GLN A 100 5.29 -12.80 15.53
CA GLN A 100 6.59 -12.30 15.97
C GLN A 100 6.61 -10.77 15.84
N ALA A 101 7.51 -10.11 16.58
CA ALA A 101 7.65 -8.66 16.63
C ALA A 101 8.31 -8.06 15.36
N TYR A 102 7.95 -8.57 14.18
CA TYR A 102 8.38 -8.02 12.90
C TYR A 102 7.53 -6.81 12.49
N PRO A 103 8.08 -5.90 11.66
CA PRO A 103 7.29 -4.86 11.03
C PRO A 103 6.21 -5.46 10.13
N HIS A 104 4.95 -5.13 10.42
CA HIS A 104 3.81 -5.48 9.58
C HIS A 104 3.30 -4.24 8.87
N CYS A 105 2.78 -4.46 7.66
CA CYS A 105 2.28 -3.43 6.77
C CYS A 105 0.83 -3.68 6.43
N TRP A 106 -0.02 -2.69 6.67
CA TRP A 106 -1.32 -2.58 6.01
C TRP A 106 -1.12 -1.88 4.68
N VAL A 107 -1.59 -2.51 3.61
CA VAL A 107 -1.23 -2.13 2.24
C VAL A 107 -2.48 -1.98 1.41
N TRP A 108 -2.59 -0.85 0.71
CA TRP A 108 -3.65 -0.57 -0.25
C TRP A 108 -3.09 -0.27 -1.63
N ILE A 109 -3.76 -0.76 -2.66
CA ILE A 109 -3.46 -0.44 -4.06
C ILE A 109 -4.75 0.05 -4.72
N ASN A 110 -4.70 1.26 -5.26
CA ASN A 110 -5.76 1.79 -6.10
C ASN A 110 -5.48 1.39 -7.55
N ARG A 111 -6.16 0.34 -8.03
CA ARG A 111 -6.08 -0.09 -9.45
C ARG A 111 -7.09 0.65 -10.35
N GLY A 112 -7.86 1.57 -9.80
CA GLY A 112 -8.82 2.37 -10.53
C GLY A 112 -8.17 3.54 -11.27
N GLN A 113 -9.01 4.28 -12.00
CA GLN A 113 -8.62 5.46 -12.77
C GLN A 113 -8.88 6.79 -12.03
N GLN A 114 -9.52 6.75 -10.87
CA GLN A 114 -9.83 7.91 -10.05
C GLN A 114 -9.08 7.84 -8.71
N PRO A 115 -8.67 8.98 -8.12
CA PRO A 115 -8.16 9.02 -6.75
C PRO A 115 -9.20 8.48 -5.75
N VAL A 116 -8.72 7.89 -4.66
CA VAL A 116 -9.55 7.30 -3.59
C VAL A 116 -9.12 7.87 -2.25
N ARG A 117 -10.05 8.45 -1.48
CA ARG A 117 -9.80 8.81 -0.08
C ARG A 117 -9.91 7.57 0.78
N LEU A 118 -8.94 7.36 1.66
CA LEU A 118 -8.83 6.24 2.57
C LEU A 118 -8.63 6.75 3.99
N ALA A 119 -9.43 6.25 4.92
CA ALA A 119 -9.27 6.42 6.36
C ALA A 119 -8.90 5.07 6.99
N LEU A 120 -7.90 5.06 7.86
CA LEU A 120 -7.42 3.90 8.62
C LEU A 120 -7.48 4.23 10.11
N MET A 121 -7.94 3.27 10.91
CA MET A 121 -7.75 3.25 12.36
C MET A 121 -7.17 1.89 12.77
N LEU A 122 -6.14 1.93 13.61
CA LEU A 122 -5.56 0.78 14.30
C LEU A 122 -5.57 1.07 15.81
N ARG A 123 -5.81 0.04 16.62
CA ARG A 123 -5.68 0.11 18.08
C ARG A 123 -5.30 -1.24 18.65
N TYR A 124 -4.57 -1.25 19.75
CA TYR A 124 -4.41 -2.43 20.60
C TYR A 124 -5.53 -2.56 21.62
#